data_AF-A0A4R3MJM2-F1
#
_entry.id   AF-A0A4R3MJM2-F1
#
_cell.length_a   1.000
_cell.length_b   1.000
_cell.length_c   1.000
_cell.angle_alpha   90.00
_cell.angle_beta   90.00
_cell.angle_gamma   90.00
#
_symmetry.space_group_name_H-M   'P 1'
#
loop_
_entity.id
_entity.type
_entity.pdbx_description
1 polymer ?
#
loop_
_entity_poly.entity_id
_entity_poly.type
_entity_poly.pdbx_seq_one_letter_code
_entity_poly.pdbx_strand_id
1 'polypeptide(L)'
;MLMFFSLNIKCKIKRIELSRVNVSVVLLFEQLRTLEECFALLYKSLSELEENSKALQNISKVLMREEERHITLYENLMAEYKNKNTIMINKDILVRVEYNIIMLKQGMNLNTLNSPKELISLAINYENKSAFLLQEIMTFLKENTNEAKDLFAVFEILLAEEKKHADNLSIFLN
;
A
#
# COMPACT_ATOMS: atom_id res chain seq x y z
N MET A 1 -24.50 -0.88 -61.29
CA MET A 1 -25.47 -1.03 -60.18
C MET A 1 -24.96 -2.14 -59.28
N LEU A 2 -24.09 -1.79 -58.33
CA LEU A 2 -23.35 -2.72 -57.48
C LEU A 2 -24.03 -2.81 -56.10
N MET A 3 -24.30 -4.04 -55.68
CA MET A 3 -24.81 -4.40 -54.36
C MET A 3 -23.78 -4.07 -53.27
N PHE A 4 -24.21 -3.40 -52.20
CA PHE A 4 -23.43 -3.28 -50.97
C PHE A 4 -23.94 -4.29 -49.94
N PHE A 5 -23.07 -5.23 -49.57
CA PHE A 5 -23.25 -6.13 -48.45
C PHE A 5 -23.09 -5.40 -47.11
N SER A 6 -24.02 -5.63 -46.20
CA SER A 6 -23.98 -5.17 -44.81
C SER A 6 -22.92 -5.93 -44.02
N LEU A 7 -22.04 -5.23 -43.31
CA LEU A 7 -21.19 -5.79 -42.26
C LEU A 7 -21.73 -5.34 -40.90
N ASN A 8 -22.52 -6.23 -40.31
CA ASN A 8 -23.14 -6.10 -39.00
C ASN A 8 -22.16 -6.71 -37.97
N ILE A 9 -21.20 -5.90 -37.48
CA ILE A 9 -20.28 -6.34 -36.43
C ILE A 9 -21.01 -6.22 -35.08
N LYS A 10 -21.74 -7.28 -34.73
CA LYS A 10 -22.14 -7.54 -33.34
C LYS A 10 -20.88 -7.82 -32.54
N CYS A 11 -20.30 -6.78 -31.95
CA CYS A 11 -19.30 -6.93 -30.91
C CYS A 11 -20.00 -7.50 -29.66
N LYS A 12 -20.10 -8.84 -29.59
CA LYS A 12 -20.37 -9.57 -28.36
C LYS A 12 -19.16 -9.35 -27.45
N ILE A 13 -19.18 -8.25 -26.69
CA ILE A 13 -18.39 -8.16 -25.47
C ILE A 13 -19.00 -9.19 -24.53
N LYS A 14 -18.49 -10.43 -24.61
CA LYS A 14 -18.52 -11.33 -23.47
C LYS A 14 -17.86 -10.55 -22.34
N ARG A 15 -18.66 -10.04 -21.39
CA ARG A 15 -18.21 -9.85 -20.02
C ARG A 15 -17.60 -11.20 -19.64
N ILE A 16 -16.29 -11.29 -19.74
CA ILE A 16 -15.53 -12.30 -19.05
C ILE A 16 -15.86 -12.01 -17.60
N GLU A 17 -16.65 -12.88 -16.99
CA GLU A 17 -16.60 -13.08 -15.55
C GLU A 17 -15.12 -13.32 -15.26
N LEU A 18 -14.42 -12.24 -14.88
CA LEU A 18 -13.16 -12.33 -14.18
C LEU A 18 -13.52 -13.14 -12.94
N SER A 19 -13.27 -14.45 -13.00
CA SER A 19 -13.24 -15.27 -11.82
C SER A 19 -12.39 -14.50 -10.82
N ARG A 20 -12.97 -14.16 -9.67
CA ARG A 20 -12.25 -13.52 -8.58
C ARG A 20 -11.18 -14.50 -8.13
N VAL A 21 -10.00 -14.40 -8.74
CA VAL A 21 -8.86 -15.24 -8.38
C VAL A 21 -8.43 -14.73 -7.03
N ASN A 22 -8.73 -15.49 -5.98
CA ASN A 22 -8.17 -15.20 -4.68
C ASN A 22 -6.76 -15.80 -4.61
N VAL A 23 -5.87 -15.15 -3.88
CA VAL A 23 -4.49 -15.59 -3.64
C VAL A 23 -4.25 -15.69 -2.14
N SER A 24 -3.16 -16.35 -1.73
CA SER A 24 -2.83 -16.50 -0.32
C SER A 24 -2.62 -15.13 0.35
N VAL A 25 -3.15 -14.96 1.57
CA VAL A 25 -2.89 -13.77 2.38
C VAL A 25 -1.40 -13.58 2.70
N VAL A 26 -0.60 -14.66 2.68
CA VAL A 26 0.85 -14.56 2.89
C VAL A 26 1.51 -13.72 1.79
N LEU A 27 1.06 -13.84 0.54
CA LEU A 27 1.56 -13.01 -0.56
C LEU A 27 1.19 -11.53 -0.37
N LEU A 28 0.03 -11.24 0.23
CA LEU A 28 -0.32 -9.88 0.61
C LEU A 28 0.63 -9.34 1.68
N PHE A 29 0.93 -10.12 2.72
CA PHE A 29 1.88 -9.71 3.76
C PHE A 29 3.28 -9.46 3.20
N GLU A 30 3.76 -10.29 2.26
CA GLU A 30 5.04 -10.05 1.57
C GLU A 30 5.07 -8.69 0.86
N GLN A 31 3.98 -8.34 0.18
CA GLN A 31 3.88 -7.08 -0.54
C GLN A 31 3.75 -5.89 0.40
N LEU A 32 2.91 -5.98 1.43
CA LEU A 32 2.78 -4.92 2.43
C LEU A 32 4.11 -4.69 3.15
N ARG A 33 4.82 -5.74 3.55
CA ARG A 33 6.18 -5.63 4.10
C ARG A 33 7.12 -4.85 3.17
N THR A 34 7.08 -5.12 1.87
CA THR A 34 7.90 -4.37 0.90
C THR A 34 7.45 -2.94 0.69
N LEU A 35 6.16 -2.63 0.91
CA LEU A 35 5.70 -1.26 0.98
C LEU A 35 6.29 -0.54 2.20
N GLU A 36 6.30 -1.17 3.37
CA GLU A 36 6.90 -0.60 4.59
C GLU A 36 8.41 -0.40 4.46
N GLU A 37 9.11 -1.33 3.79
CA GLU A 37 10.53 -1.14 3.44
C GLU A 37 10.75 0.14 2.62
N CYS A 38 9.82 0.48 1.73
CA CYS A 38 9.91 1.71 0.94
C CYS A 38 9.66 2.95 1.80
N PHE A 39 8.71 2.92 2.73
CA PHE A 39 8.47 4.02 3.66
C PHE A 39 9.64 4.23 4.62
N ALA A 40 10.19 3.16 5.19
CA ALA A 40 11.37 3.24 6.04
C ALA A 40 12.54 3.93 5.32
N LEU A 41 12.77 3.57 4.05
CA LEU A 41 13.78 4.23 3.21
C LEU A 41 13.47 5.71 2.95
N LEU A 42 12.22 6.04 2.63
CA LEU A 42 11.77 7.42 2.42
C LEU A 42 12.02 8.28 3.68
N TYR A 43 11.64 7.77 4.85
CA TYR A 43 11.80 8.46 6.11
C TYR A 43 13.25 8.57 6.54
N LYS A 44 14.07 7.56 6.25
CA LYS A 44 15.52 7.66 6.39
C LYS A 44 16.07 8.82 5.55
N SER A 45 15.72 8.89 4.27
CA SER A 45 16.15 9.98 3.38
C SER A 45 15.72 11.34 3.91
N LEU A 46 14.45 11.50 4.32
CA LEU A 46 13.97 12.73 4.95
C LEU A 46 14.75 13.10 6.23
N SER A 47 15.16 12.12 7.02
CA SER A 47 15.91 12.38 8.25
C SER A 47 17.36 12.83 8.03
N GLU A 48 17.92 12.54 6.85
CA GLU A 48 19.33 12.75 6.50
C GLU A 48 19.54 14.04 5.67
N LEU A 49 18.48 14.65 5.13
CA LEU A 49 18.58 15.92 4.39
C LEU A 49 18.98 17.08 5.31
N GLU A 50 20.08 17.75 4.99
CA GLU A 50 20.64 18.85 5.79
C GLU A 50 19.77 20.10 5.81
N GLU A 51 19.04 20.34 4.72
CA GLU A 51 18.08 21.45 4.56
C GLU A 51 16.84 21.31 5.46
N ASN A 52 16.61 20.15 6.06
CA ASN A 52 15.47 19.91 6.93
C ASN A 52 15.66 20.52 8.32
N SER A 53 14.55 21.02 8.88
CA SER A 53 14.53 21.44 10.28
C SER A 53 14.83 20.25 11.20
N LYS A 54 15.43 20.52 12.37
CA LYS A 54 15.69 19.46 13.37
C LYS A 54 14.42 18.72 13.81
N ALA A 55 13.29 19.42 13.86
CA ALA A 55 12.00 18.82 14.16
C ALA A 55 11.59 17.81 13.08
N LEU A 56 11.72 18.17 11.80
CA LEU A 56 11.44 17.27 10.68
C LEU A 56 12.38 16.07 10.63
N GLN A 57 13.67 16.28 10.89
CA GLN A 57 14.64 15.18 10.97
C GLN A 57 14.28 14.19 12.10
N ASN A 58 13.88 14.71 13.26
CA ASN A 58 13.52 13.87 14.41
C ASN A 58 12.24 13.09 14.18
N ILE A 59 11.17 13.72 13.67
CA ILE A 59 9.93 12.98 13.37
C ILE A 59 10.17 11.92 12.30
N SER A 60 10.99 12.21 11.28
CA SER A 60 11.29 11.24 10.23
C SER A 60 12.01 10.01 10.79
N LYS A 61 12.91 10.17 11.77
CA LYS A 61 13.53 9.03 12.48
C LYS A 61 12.55 8.21 13.30
N VAL A 62 11.54 8.86 13.88
CA VAL A 62 10.48 8.15 14.61
C VAL A 62 9.65 7.34 13.64
N LEU A 63 9.17 7.95 12.56
CA LEU A 63 8.38 7.27 11.52
C LEU A 63 9.15 6.10 10.90
N MET A 64 10.42 6.30 10.54
CA MET A 64 11.29 5.21 10.05
C MET A 64 11.28 3.99 10.98
N ARG A 65 11.36 4.19 12.31
CA ARG A 65 11.36 3.09 13.29
C ARG A 65 9.99 2.44 13.44
N GLU A 66 8.91 3.19 13.27
CA GLU A 66 7.57 2.62 13.24
C GLU A 66 7.41 1.72 12.01
N GLU A 67 7.91 2.13 10.84
CA GLU A 67 7.89 1.26 9.65
C GLU A 67 8.76 0.01 9.81
N GLU A 68 9.93 0.11 10.45
CA GLU A 68 10.74 -1.05 10.81
C GLU A 68 9.98 -2.02 11.74
N ARG A 69 9.14 -1.50 12.64
CA ARG A 69 8.25 -2.30 13.48
C ARG A 69 7.14 -2.95 12.63
N HIS A 70 6.57 -2.26 11.66
CA HIS A 70 5.58 -2.82 10.73
C HIS A 70 6.17 -3.95 9.88
N ILE A 71 7.40 -3.78 9.36
CA ILE A 71 8.13 -4.84 8.64
C ILE A 71 8.23 -6.10 9.50
N THR A 72 8.67 -5.95 10.75
CA THR A 72 8.81 -7.05 11.71
C THR A 72 7.46 -7.72 11.99
N LEU A 73 6.38 -6.93 12.11
CA LEU A 73 5.02 -7.45 12.28
C LEU A 73 4.61 -8.32 11.08
N TYR A 74 4.81 -7.87 9.85
CA TYR A 74 4.48 -8.68 8.67
C TYR A 74 5.32 -9.95 8.57
N GLU A 75 6.60 -9.91 8.96
CA GLU A 75 7.45 -11.11 9.05
C GLU A 75 6.89 -12.15 10.02
N ASN A 76 6.41 -11.69 11.18
CA ASN A 76 5.76 -12.55 12.16
C ASN A 76 4.43 -13.12 11.62
N LEU A 77 3.60 -12.30 10.96
CA LEU A 77 2.36 -12.74 10.33
C LEU A 77 2.62 -13.77 9.22
N MET A 78 3.63 -13.55 8.37
CA MET A 78 4.02 -14.53 7.37
C MET A 78 4.43 -15.85 8.00
N ALA A 79 5.22 -15.84 9.08
CA ALA A 79 5.62 -17.05 9.79
C ALA A 79 4.42 -17.78 10.40
N GLU A 80 3.49 -17.05 11.01
CA GLU A 80 2.27 -17.60 11.63
C GLU A 80 1.32 -18.23 10.60
N TYR A 81 1.16 -17.57 9.45
CA TYR A 81 0.20 -17.98 8.42
C TYR A 81 0.79 -18.84 7.31
N LYS A 82 2.11 -19.10 7.31
CA LYS A 82 2.82 -19.91 6.29
C LYS A 82 2.18 -21.27 6.03
N ASN A 83 1.65 -21.90 7.07
CA ASN A 83 0.99 -23.22 6.99
C ASN A 83 -0.54 -23.13 7.11
N LYS A 84 -1.09 -21.92 7.34
CA LYS A 84 -2.53 -21.65 7.46
C LYS A 84 -3.07 -21.18 6.11
N ASN A 85 -3.11 -22.09 5.13
CA ASN A 85 -3.52 -21.82 3.74
C ASN A 85 -5.03 -21.50 3.55
N THR A 86 -5.76 -21.20 4.61
CA THR A 86 -7.22 -21.02 4.54
C THR A 86 -7.63 -19.59 4.19
N ILE A 87 -6.79 -18.59 4.51
CA ILE A 87 -7.12 -17.19 4.27
C ILE A 87 -6.65 -16.77 2.89
N MET A 88 -7.62 -16.43 2.06
CA MET A 88 -7.42 -15.97 0.70
C MET A 88 -7.87 -14.52 0.57
N ILE A 89 -7.19 -13.73 -0.26
CA ILE A 89 -7.47 -12.32 -0.52
C ILE A 89 -7.74 -12.11 -2.02
N ASN A 90 -8.55 -11.12 -2.38
CA ASN A 90 -8.75 -10.74 -3.78
C ASN A 90 -7.40 -10.32 -4.42
N LYS A 91 -7.03 -10.95 -5.54
CA LYS A 91 -5.85 -10.58 -6.34
C LYS A 91 -5.82 -9.11 -6.76
N ASP A 92 -6.96 -8.47 -6.97
CA ASP A 92 -7.02 -7.05 -7.33
C ASP A 92 -6.42 -6.15 -6.24
N ILE A 93 -6.51 -6.56 -4.97
CA ILE A 93 -5.88 -5.85 -3.85
C ILE A 93 -4.35 -5.94 -3.99
N LEU A 94 -3.79 -7.13 -4.25
CA LEU A 94 -2.34 -7.29 -4.46
C LEU A 94 -1.84 -6.43 -5.63
N VAL A 95 -2.55 -6.43 -6.75
CA VAL A 95 -2.15 -5.61 -7.92
C VAL A 95 -2.07 -4.13 -7.55
N ARG A 96 -2.95 -3.62 -6.68
CA ARG A 96 -2.88 -2.24 -6.19
C ARG A 96 -1.73 -2.00 -5.22
N VAL A 97 -1.43 -2.96 -4.34
CA VAL A 97 -0.25 -2.88 -3.46
C VAL A 97 1.03 -2.83 -4.30
N GLU A 98 1.18 -3.74 -5.27
CA GLU A 98 2.31 -3.74 -6.22
C GLU A 98 2.44 -2.42 -6.97
N TYR A 99 1.32 -1.90 -7.48
CA TYR A 99 1.30 -0.61 -8.15
C TYR A 99 1.80 0.52 -7.23
N ASN A 100 1.34 0.57 -5.98
CA ASN A 100 1.78 1.59 -5.03
C ASN A 100 3.28 1.46 -4.69
N ILE A 101 3.81 0.24 -4.54
CA ILE A 101 5.24 0.00 -4.35
C ILE A 101 6.04 0.55 -5.54
N ILE A 102 5.63 0.22 -6.77
CA ILE A 102 6.30 0.65 -7.99
C ILE A 102 6.30 2.17 -8.07
N MET A 103 5.14 2.80 -7.88
CA MET A 103 4.99 4.24 -7.99
C MET A 103 5.73 4.99 -6.88
N LEU A 104 5.79 4.44 -5.66
CA LEU A 104 6.57 5.01 -4.56
C LEU A 104 8.07 4.94 -4.86
N LYS A 105 8.57 3.76 -5.27
CA LYS A 105 9.97 3.59 -5.70
C LYS A 105 10.35 4.53 -6.84
N GLN A 106 9.46 4.70 -7.82
CA GLN A 106 9.66 5.67 -8.91
C GLN A 106 9.68 7.09 -8.37
N GLY A 107 8.76 7.46 -7.48
CA GLY A 107 8.74 8.76 -6.82
C GLY A 107 10.05 9.07 -6.11
N MET A 108 10.62 8.10 -5.39
CA MET A 108 11.90 8.25 -4.68
C MET A 108 13.13 8.29 -5.61
N ASN A 109 13.12 7.53 -6.70
CA ASN A 109 14.25 7.45 -7.65
C ASN A 109 14.33 8.64 -8.61
N LEU A 110 13.23 9.36 -8.81
CA LEU A 110 13.26 10.55 -9.63
C LEU A 110 14.14 11.59 -8.90
N ASN A 111 15.33 11.83 -9.45
CA ASN A 111 16.33 12.86 -9.10
C ASN A 111 15.77 14.31 -9.19
N THR A 112 14.47 14.49 -8.98
CA THR A 112 13.71 15.71 -9.20
C THR A 112 12.88 16.13 -7.99
N LEU A 113 12.87 15.37 -6.88
CA LEU A 113 12.35 15.87 -5.62
C LEU A 113 13.39 16.82 -5.04
N ASN A 114 13.28 18.08 -5.43
CA ASN A 114 14.28 19.12 -5.21
C ASN A 114 13.99 19.94 -3.95
N SER A 115 12.96 19.58 -3.18
CA SER A 115 12.68 20.24 -1.91
C SER A 115 12.10 19.29 -0.86
N PRO A 116 12.31 19.61 0.44
CA PRO A 116 11.71 18.88 1.54
C PRO A 116 10.18 18.81 1.45
N LYS A 117 9.55 19.88 0.96
CA LYS A 117 8.10 19.97 0.84
C LYS A 117 7.54 18.95 -0.16
N GLU A 118 8.25 18.71 -1.27
CA GLU A 118 7.84 17.72 -2.26
C GLU A 118 7.95 16.30 -1.69
N LEU A 119 9.02 15.99 -0.96
CA LEU A 119 9.19 14.70 -0.28
C LEU A 119 8.14 14.46 0.80
N ILE A 120 7.84 15.48 1.62
CA ILE A 120 6.79 15.39 2.64
C ILE A 120 5.42 15.18 1.99
N SER A 121 5.13 15.90 0.89
CA SER A 121 3.87 15.74 0.14
C SER A 121 3.76 14.35 -0.48
N LEU A 122 4.88 13.81 -1.00
CA LEU A 122 4.95 12.44 -1.49
C LEU A 122 4.63 11.44 -0.37
N ALA A 123 5.29 11.57 0.78
CA ALA A 123 5.09 10.70 1.94
C ALA A 123 3.61 10.71 2.37
N ILE A 124 3.02 11.89 2.60
CA ILE A 124 1.60 12.03 2.98
C ILE A 124 0.67 11.37 1.96
N ASN A 125 0.93 11.54 0.66
CA ASN A 125 0.10 10.92 -0.38
C ASN A 125 0.16 9.38 -0.30
N TYR A 126 1.33 8.81 -0.07
CA TYR A 126 1.46 7.35 0.01
C TYR A 126 0.93 6.79 1.34
N GLU A 127 1.12 7.48 2.46
CA GLU A 127 0.51 7.14 3.75
C GLU A 127 -1.03 7.04 3.62
N ASN A 128 -1.65 8.03 2.98
CA ASN A 128 -3.09 8.00 2.70
C ASN A 128 -3.51 6.84 1.79
N LYS A 129 -2.68 6.49 0.79
CA LYS A 129 -2.93 5.33 -0.07
C LYS A 129 -2.77 4.01 0.68
N SER A 130 -1.80 3.91 1.59
CA SER A 130 -1.59 2.77 2.49
C SER A 130 -2.81 2.58 3.39
N ALA A 131 -3.25 3.64 4.06
CA ALA A 131 -4.47 3.65 4.86
C ALA A 131 -5.72 3.24 4.05
N PHE A 132 -5.84 3.68 2.79
CA PHE A 132 -6.94 3.23 1.93
C PHE A 132 -6.87 1.74 1.60
N LEU A 133 -5.68 1.22 1.27
CA LEU A 133 -5.48 -0.21 1.01
C LEU A 133 -5.83 -1.07 2.24
N LEU A 134 -5.43 -0.64 3.44
CA LEU A 134 -5.77 -1.33 4.69
C LEU A 134 -7.29 -1.38 4.90
N GLN A 135 -8.02 -0.30 4.60
CA GLN A 135 -9.49 -0.30 4.65
C GLN A 135 -10.11 -1.26 3.64
N GLU A 136 -9.57 -1.34 2.42
CA GLU A 136 -10.03 -2.30 1.41
C GLU A 136 -9.80 -3.75 1.86
N ILE A 137 -8.62 -4.05 2.41
CA ILE A 137 -8.28 -5.36 2.97
C ILE A 137 -9.26 -5.72 4.08
N MET A 138 -9.46 -4.83 5.04
CA MET A 138 -10.39 -5.03 6.16
C MET A 138 -11.83 -5.27 5.69
N THR A 139 -12.30 -4.51 4.70
CA THR A 139 -13.62 -4.69 4.10
C THR A 139 -13.74 -6.07 3.46
N PHE A 140 -12.74 -6.46 2.68
CA PHE A 140 -12.71 -7.78 2.04
C PHE A 140 -12.74 -8.90 3.08
N LEU A 141 -11.91 -8.83 4.13
CA LEU A 141 -11.87 -9.85 5.18
C LEU A 141 -13.21 -9.95 5.91
N LYS A 142 -13.83 -8.82 6.26
CA LYS A 142 -15.14 -8.79 6.92
C LYS A 142 -16.24 -9.47 6.10
N GLU A 143 -16.20 -9.33 4.77
CA GLU A 143 -17.20 -9.90 3.87
C GLU A 143 -16.95 -11.37 3.51
N ASN A 144 -15.70 -11.83 3.57
CA ASN A 144 -15.31 -13.11 2.97
C ASN A 144 -14.68 -14.12 3.95
N THR A 145 -14.31 -13.71 5.17
CA THR A 145 -13.61 -14.58 6.12
C THR A 145 -14.09 -14.42 7.56
N ASN A 146 -14.85 -15.40 8.06
CA ASN A 146 -15.22 -15.47 9.49
C ASN A 146 -14.01 -15.78 10.40
N GLU A 147 -12.94 -16.32 9.82
CA GLU A 147 -11.72 -16.79 10.51
C GLU A 147 -10.63 -15.72 10.67
N ALA A 148 -10.86 -14.49 10.17
CA ALA A 148 -9.84 -13.44 10.13
C ALA A 148 -10.02 -12.32 11.19
N LYS A 149 -10.73 -12.59 12.29
CA LYS A 149 -10.99 -11.58 13.33
C LYS A 149 -9.71 -10.99 13.91
N ASP A 150 -8.70 -11.83 14.15
CA ASP A 150 -7.43 -11.38 14.71
C ASP A 150 -6.67 -10.50 13.71
N LEU A 151 -6.69 -10.85 12.41
CA LEU A 151 -6.12 -10.01 11.35
C LEU A 151 -6.83 -8.66 11.22
N PHE A 152 -8.15 -8.63 11.43
CA PHE A 152 -8.91 -7.39 11.39
C PHE A 152 -8.42 -6.39 12.44
N ALA A 153 -8.20 -6.85 13.68
CA ALA A 153 -7.69 -6.00 14.76
C ALA A 153 -6.26 -5.50 14.46
N VAL A 154 -5.41 -6.35 13.88
CA VAL A 154 -4.06 -5.95 13.46
C VAL A 154 -4.13 -4.84 12.39
N PHE A 155 -4.95 -5.02 11.36
CA PHE A 155 -5.09 -4.01 10.30
C PHE A 155 -5.77 -2.72 10.78
N GLU A 156 -6.64 -2.79 11.77
CA GLU A 156 -7.23 -1.60 12.40
C GLU A 156 -6.18 -0.75 13.12
N ILE A 157 -5.25 -1.40 13.83
CA ILE A 157 -4.13 -0.71 14.49
C ILE A 157 -3.22 -0.06 13.45
N LEU A 158 -2.78 -0.82 12.43
CA LEU A 158 -1.94 -0.30 11.36
C LEU A 158 -2.62 0.89 10.67
N LEU A 159 -3.91 0.78 10.34
CA LEU A 159 -4.66 1.87 9.72
C LEU A 159 -4.65 3.16 10.55
N ALA A 160 -4.74 3.05 11.86
CA ALA A 160 -4.66 4.20 12.75
C ALA A 160 -3.25 4.81 12.76
N GLU A 161 -2.22 3.98 12.68
CA GLU A 161 -0.81 4.38 12.63
C GLU A 161 -0.48 5.12 11.33
N GLU A 162 -0.84 4.58 10.15
CA GLU A 162 -0.65 5.26 8.85
C GLU A 162 -1.31 6.65 8.80
N LYS A 163 -2.54 6.76 9.30
CA LYS A 163 -3.25 8.05 9.38
C LYS A 163 -2.50 9.05 10.26
N LYS A 164 -2.01 8.58 11.41
CA LYS A 164 -1.21 9.40 12.33
C LYS A 164 0.11 9.81 11.70
N HIS A 165 0.74 8.97 10.87
CA HIS A 165 1.95 9.33 10.13
C HIS A 165 1.69 10.50 9.17
N ALA A 166 0.62 10.40 8.37
CA ALA A 166 0.19 11.50 7.49
C ALA A 166 -0.09 12.80 8.26
N ASP A 167 -0.79 12.73 9.39
CA ASP A 167 -1.09 13.89 10.24
C ASP A 167 0.18 14.52 10.82
N ASN A 168 1.10 13.69 11.31
CA ASN A 168 2.39 14.13 11.85
C ASN A 168 3.24 14.84 10.81
N LEU A 169 3.18 14.43 9.55
CA LEU A 169 3.91 15.06 8.44
C LEU A 169 3.24 16.35 7.97
N SER A 170 1.91 16.40 8.02
CA SER A 170 1.11 17.53 7.52
C SER A 170 1.42 18.85 8.25
N ILE A 171 1.87 18.78 9.52
CA ILE A 171 2.27 19.97 10.28
C ILE A 171 3.46 20.72 9.66
N PHE A 172 4.26 20.06 8.81
CA PHE A 172 5.45 20.65 8.17
C PHE A 172 5.16 21.26 6.79
N LEU A 173 3.93 21.12 6.29
CA LEU A 173 3.49 21.76 5.04
C LEU A 173 2.77 23.10 5.27
N ASN A 174 2.35 23.35 6.52
CA ASN A 174 1.64 24.56 6.94
C ASN A 174 2.58 25.75 7.20
#